data_AF-A0ABD5LQG6-F1
#
_entry.id   AF-A0ABD5LQG6-F1
#
_cell.length_a   1.000
_cell.length_b   1.000
_cell.length_c   1.000
_cell.angle_alpha   90.00
_cell.angle_beta   90.00
_cell.angle_gamma   90.00
#
_symmetry.space_group_name_H-M   'P 1'
#
loop_
_entity.id
_entity.type
_entity.pdbx_description
1 polymer ?
#
loop_
_entity_poly.entity_id
_entity_poly.type
_entity_poly.pdbx_seq_one_letter_code
_entity_poly.pdbx_strand_id
1 'polypeptide(L)'
;MTHFIQSITNIVKYYLNIEYDIGSLNYRRFVTHLRYFSIRLFSQPENDHEPLENELLDIIKDKYHQPYMCCLKISKFIKDKYNCTLDDNEILYLIIHIAKIAEDNKKMNK
;
A
#
# COMPACT_ATOMS: atom_id res chain seq x y z
N MET A 1 13.51 -2.96 -8.89
CA MET A 1 12.14 -2.40 -8.99
C MET A 1 11.05 -3.48 -9.04
N THR A 2 11.09 -4.43 -9.98
CA THR A 2 10.05 -5.49 -10.11
C THR A 2 9.84 -6.33 -8.85
N HIS A 3 10.91 -6.73 -8.16
CA HIS A 3 10.82 -7.49 -6.90
C HIS A 3 10.15 -6.72 -5.75
N PHE A 4 10.29 -5.39 -5.71
CA PHE A 4 9.68 -4.56 -4.67
C PHE A 4 8.16 -4.57 -4.81
N ILE A 5 7.67 -4.25 -6.02
CA ILE A 5 6.24 -4.26 -6.34
C ILE A 5 5.65 -5.65 -6.09
N GLN A 6 6.33 -6.71 -6.57
CA GLN A 6 5.86 -8.08 -6.37
C GLN A 6 5.79 -8.47 -4.90
N SER A 7 6.74 -8.02 -4.07
CA SER A 7 6.72 -8.33 -2.63
C SER A 7 5.51 -7.69 -1.96
N ILE A 8 5.22 -6.42 -2.27
CA ILE A 8 4.08 -5.71 -1.70
C ILE A 8 2.74 -6.28 -2.19
N THR A 9 2.60 -6.55 -3.49
CA THR A 9 1.38 -7.17 -4.00
C THR A 9 1.18 -8.56 -3.40
N ASN A 10 2.23 -9.35 -3.18
CA ASN A 10 2.10 -10.64 -2.50
C ASN A 10 1.64 -10.49 -1.05
N ILE A 11 2.16 -9.51 -0.30
CA ILE A 11 1.69 -9.24 1.08
C ILE A 11 0.19 -8.98 1.07
N VAL A 12 -0.30 -8.09 0.19
CA VAL A 12 -1.73 -7.77 0.09
C VAL A 12 -2.55 -8.99 -0.32
N LYS A 13 -2.10 -9.72 -1.34
CA LYS A 13 -2.76 -10.92 -1.86
C LYS A 13 -2.98 -11.95 -0.75
N TYR A 14 -1.92 -12.33 -0.05
CA TYR A 14 -1.98 -13.37 0.98
C TYR A 14 -2.65 -12.90 2.26
N TYR A 15 -2.45 -11.63 2.66
CA TYR A 15 -3.08 -11.11 3.86
C TYR A 15 -4.60 -11.04 3.75
N LEU A 16 -5.11 -10.57 2.61
CA LEU A 16 -6.55 -10.43 2.39
C LEU A 16 -7.21 -11.64 1.72
N ASN A 17 -6.41 -12.64 1.31
CA ASN A 17 -6.86 -13.82 0.57
C ASN A 17 -7.66 -13.44 -0.69
N ILE A 18 -7.05 -12.61 -1.54
CA ILE A 18 -7.68 -12.11 -2.77
C ILE A 18 -6.91 -12.56 -4.02
N GLU A 19 -7.57 -12.44 -5.16
CA GLU A 19 -6.93 -12.44 -6.48
C GLU A 19 -7.09 -11.08 -7.15
N TYR A 20 -6.11 -10.71 -7.97
CA TYR A 20 -6.12 -9.43 -8.68
C TYR A 20 -6.81 -9.55 -10.04
N ASP A 21 -7.75 -8.66 -10.31
CA ASP A 21 -8.10 -8.31 -11.70
C ASP A 21 -7.02 -7.38 -12.27
N ILE A 22 -6.14 -7.94 -13.09
CA ILE A 22 -5.05 -7.19 -13.73
C ILE A 22 -5.57 -6.14 -14.74
N GLY A 23 -6.81 -6.27 -15.20
CA GLY A 23 -7.49 -5.29 -16.06
C GLY A 23 -8.14 -4.15 -15.28
N SER A 24 -8.32 -4.28 -13.96
CA SER A 24 -8.96 -3.26 -13.14
C SER A 24 -8.14 -1.96 -13.09
N LEU A 25 -8.86 -0.84 -13.19
CA LEU A 25 -8.29 0.49 -12.96
C LEU A 25 -7.66 0.62 -11.56
N ASN A 26 -8.25 0.00 -10.54
CA ASN A 26 -7.76 0.08 -9.17
C ASN A 26 -6.43 -0.65 -9.02
N TYR A 27 -6.29 -1.86 -9.61
CA TYR A 27 -5.02 -2.58 -9.61
C TYR A 27 -3.93 -1.81 -10.37
N ARG A 28 -4.25 -1.27 -11.55
CA ARG A 28 -3.31 -0.45 -12.33
C ARG A 28 -2.84 0.79 -11.56
N ARG A 29 -3.76 1.48 -10.86
CA ARG A 29 -3.43 2.64 -10.01
C ARG A 29 -2.52 2.24 -8.85
N PHE A 30 -2.81 1.13 -8.19
CA PHE A 30 -1.98 0.61 -7.10
C PHE A 30 -0.55 0.29 -7.57
N VAL A 31 -0.39 -0.47 -8.65
CA VAL A 31 0.94 -0.80 -9.19
C VAL A 31 1.69 0.45 -9.64
N THR A 32 0.99 1.43 -10.23
CA THR A 32 1.59 2.71 -10.63
C THR A 32 2.09 3.50 -9.42
N HIS A 33 1.29 3.58 -8.35
CA HIS A 33 1.71 4.22 -7.10
C HIS A 33 2.96 3.53 -6.52
N LEU A 34 2.97 2.20 -6.43
CA LEU A 34 4.14 1.44 -5.96
C LEU A 34 5.38 1.64 -6.84
N ARG A 35 5.20 1.82 -8.15
CA ARG A 35 6.31 2.11 -9.07
C ARG A 35 6.95 3.46 -8.77
N TYR A 36 6.17 4.52 -8.68
CA TYR A 36 6.69 5.85 -8.36
C TYR A 36 7.26 5.92 -6.94
N PHE A 37 6.59 5.28 -5.98
CA PHE A 37 7.10 5.14 -4.62
C PHE A 37 8.47 4.45 -4.60
N SER A 38 8.62 3.35 -5.34
CA SER A 38 9.90 2.64 -5.42
C SER A 38 11.01 3.47 -6.08
N ILE A 39 10.69 4.30 -7.07
CA ILE A 39 11.67 5.21 -7.69
C ILE A 39 12.16 6.21 -6.64
N ARG A 40 11.24 6.88 -5.93
CA ARG A 40 11.60 7.80 -4.84
C ARG A 40 12.45 7.12 -3.77
N LEU A 41 12.02 5.95 -3.31
CA LEU A 41 12.70 5.16 -2.28
C LEU A 41 14.16 4.84 -2.65
N PHE A 42 14.42 4.46 -3.90
CA PHE A 42 15.77 4.05 -4.34
C PHE A 42 16.61 5.20 -4.93
N SER A 43 16.01 6.34 -5.27
CA SER A 43 16.73 7.50 -5.82
C SER A 43 17.14 8.53 -4.78
N GLN A 44 16.46 8.61 -3.63
CA GLN A 44 16.79 9.55 -2.56
C GLN A 44 16.59 8.88 -1.19
N PRO A 45 17.64 8.26 -0.62
CA PRO A 45 17.56 7.60 0.69
C PRO A 45 17.42 8.57 1.86
N GLU A 46 17.61 9.88 1.64
CA GLU A 46 17.63 10.93 2.68
C GLU A 46 16.34 11.75 2.74
N ASN A 47 15.24 11.28 2.15
CA ASN A 47 13.94 11.91 2.40
C ASN A 47 13.43 11.49 3.78
N ASP A 48 13.98 12.13 4.81
CA ASP A 48 13.29 12.41 6.06
C ASP A 48 12.08 13.27 5.69
N HIS A 49 11.00 12.62 5.25
CA HIS A 49 9.69 13.23 5.25
C HIS A 49 9.37 13.48 6.72
N GLU A 50 9.41 14.75 7.15
CA GLU A 50 8.90 15.12 8.45
C GLU A 50 7.48 14.54 8.59
N PRO A 51 7.16 13.84 9.69
CA PRO A 51 5.83 13.31 9.91
C PRO A 51 4.83 14.46 9.92
N LEU A 52 4.11 14.63 8.81
CA LEU A 52 2.95 15.48 8.73
C LEU A 52 1.77 14.66 9.23
N GLU A 53 1.32 15.00 10.43
CA GLU A 53 0.11 14.41 11.02
C GLU A 53 -1.06 14.61 10.05
N ASN A 54 -1.71 13.50 9.67
CA ASN A 54 -2.82 13.53 8.74
C ASN A 54 -4.12 13.20 9.47
N GLU A 55 -4.92 14.22 9.79
CA GLU A 55 -6.21 14.05 10.49
C GLU A 55 -7.17 13.07 9.78
N LEU A 56 -7.08 12.96 8.45
CA LEU A 56 -7.92 12.04 7.68
C LEU A 56 -7.49 10.58 7.89
N LEU A 57 -6.22 10.33 8.23
CA LEU A 57 -5.71 8.99 8.42
C LEU A 57 -6.45 8.27 9.55
N ASP A 58 -6.76 8.94 10.66
CA ASP A 58 -7.42 8.30 11.79
C ASP A 58 -8.85 7.85 11.44
N ILE A 59 -9.59 8.68 10.71
CA ILE A 59 -10.91 8.31 10.18
C ILE A 59 -10.82 7.08 9.26
N ILE A 60 -9.77 7.01 8.44
CA ILE A 60 -9.58 5.97 7.45
C ILE A 60 -9.11 4.65 8.09
N LYS A 61 -8.25 4.70 9.11
CA LYS A 61 -7.83 3.52 9.89
C LYS A 61 -9.03 2.80 10.50
N ASP A 62 -9.97 3.55 11.05
CA ASP A 62 -11.19 3.01 11.65
C ASP A 62 -12.14 2.43 10.60
N LYS A 63 -12.37 3.17 9.50
CA LYS A 63 -13.27 2.74 8.44
C LYS A 63 -12.76 1.50 7.68
N TYR A 64 -11.45 1.42 7.46
CA TYR A 64 -10.80 0.39 6.65
C TYR A 64 -9.81 -0.43 7.47
N HIS A 65 -10.29 -1.02 8.58
CA HIS A 65 -9.47 -1.76 9.53
C HIS A 65 -8.59 -2.86 8.88
N GLN A 66 -9.17 -3.76 8.06
CA GLN A 66 -8.41 -4.82 7.41
C GLN A 66 -7.36 -4.29 6.41
N PRO A 67 -7.69 -3.36 5.49
CA PRO A 67 -6.69 -2.66 4.68
C PRO A 67 -5.59 -1.97 5.48
N TYR A 68 -5.92 -1.34 6.60
CA TYR A 68 -4.93 -0.69 7.48
C TYR A 68 -3.97 -1.70 8.11
N MET A 69 -4.48 -2.80 8.66
CA MET A 69 -3.62 -3.85 9.22
C MET A 69 -2.70 -4.46 8.15
N CYS A 70 -3.19 -4.60 6.91
CA CYS A 70 -2.35 -5.00 5.78
C CYS A 70 -1.26 -3.96 5.48
N CYS A 71 -1.61 -2.67 5.50
CA CYS A 71 -0.67 -1.57 5.30
C CYS A 71 0.44 -1.56 6.36
N LEU A 72 0.13 -1.85 7.63
CA LEU A 72 1.14 -1.96 8.69
C LEU A 72 2.14 -3.10 8.43
N LYS A 73 1.69 -4.23 7.86
CA LYS A 73 2.60 -5.30 7.44
C LYS A 73 3.53 -4.87 6.30
N ILE A 74 3.01 -4.10 5.35
CA ILE A 74 3.82 -3.52 4.26
C ILE A 74 4.85 -2.54 4.83
N SER A 75 4.42 -1.63 5.72
CA SER A 75 5.29 -0.66 6.38
C SER A 75 6.44 -1.35 7.13
N LYS A 76 6.12 -2.38 7.92
CA LYS A 76 7.13 -3.20 8.60
C LYS A 76 8.11 -3.86 7.62
N PHE A 77 7.60 -4.48 6.55
CA PHE A 77 8.45 -5.09 5.52
C PHE A 77 9.40 -4.06 4.87
N ILE A 78 8.89 -2.86 4.57
CA ILE A 78 9.70 -1.79 3.96
C ILE A 78 10.78 -1.32 4.93
N LYS A 79 10.43 -1.14 6.20
CA LYS A 79 11.39 -0.75 7.25
C LYS A 79 12.47 -1.80 7.44
N ASP A 80 12.09 -3.06 7.61
CA ASP A 80 13.02 -4.15 7.88
C ASP A 80 13.98 -4.40 6.70
N LYS A 81 13.50 -4.24 5.46
CA LYS A 81 14.30 -4.57 4.26
C LYS A 81 15.06 -3.39 3.66
N TYR A 82 14.52 -2.18 3.76
CA TYR A 82 15.05 -0.99 3.08
C TYR A 82 15.37 0.16 4.04
N ASN A 83 15.20 -0.02 5.35
CA ASN A 83 15.39 0.98 6.40
C ASN A 83 14.54 2.26 6.24
N CYS A 84 13.51 2.23 5.39
CA CYS A 84 12.63 3.37 5.14
C CYS A 84 11.37 3.30 6.00
N THR A 85 10.96 4.44 6.55
CA THR A 85 9.69 4.60 7.27
C THR A 85 8.68 5.27 6.34
N LEU A 86 7.45 4.75 6.29
CA LEU A 86 6.36 5.40 5.58
C LEU A 86 5.79 6.54 6.43
N ASP A 87 5.59 7.70 5.81
CA ASP A 87 4.83 8.79 6.42
C ASP A 87 3.31 8.52 6.39
N ASP A 88 2.55 9.33 7.14
CA ASP A 88 1.10 9.19 7.26
C ASP A 88 0.36 9.30 5.92
N ASN A 89 0.88 10.08 4.97
CA ASN A 89 0.28 10.20 3.64
C ASN A 89 0.47 8.90 2.85
N GLU A 90 1.68 8.32 2.85
CA GLU A 90 1.94 7.04 2.19
C GLU A 90 1.10 5.92 2.82
N ILE A 91 0.95 5.91 4.15
CA ILE A 91 0.05 4.98 4.83
C ILE A 91 -1.39 5.18 4.35
N LEU A 92 -1.89 6.42 4.34
CA LEU A 92 -3.25 6.73 3.88
C LEU A 92 -3.49 6.27 2.44
N TYR A 93 -2.58 6.57 1.51
CA TYR A 93 -2.70 6.17 0.10
C TYR A 93 -2.72 4.65 -0.06
N LEU A 94 -1.84 3.93 0.64
CA LEU A 94 -1.82 2.48 0.61
C LEU A 94 -3.11 1.87 1.14
N ILE A 95 -3.66 2.39 2.25
CA ILE A 95 -4.95 1.94 2.78
C ILE A 95 -6.05 2.07 1.72
N ILE A 96 -6.14 3.22 1.06
CA ILE A 96 -7.16 3.48 0.03
C ILE A 96 -7.00 2.52 -1.14
N HIS A 97 -5.78 2.31 -1.63
CA HIS A 97 -5.53 1.37 -2.73
C HIS A 97 -5.91 -0.08 -2.37
N ILE A 98 -5.50 -0.54 -1.18
CA ILE A 98 -5.81 -1.87 -0.69
C ILE A 98 -7.33 -2.05 -0.51
N ALA A 99 -8.01 -1.04 0.04
CA ALA A 99 -9.46 -1.06 0.19
C ALA A 99 -10.18 -1.19 -1.16
N LYS A 100 -9.76 -0.43 -2.17
CA LYS A 100 -10.36 -0.48 -3.52
C LYS A 100 -10.13 -1.82 -4.21
N ILE A 101 -8.95 -2.40 -4.04
CA ILE A 101 -8.65 -3.74 -4.54
C ILE A 101 -9.53 -4.80 -3.86
N ALA A 102 -9.70 -4.71 -2.54
CA ALA A 102 -10.56 -5.63 -1.80
C ALA A 102 -12.03 -5.51 -2.22
N GLU A 103 -12.50 -4.29 -2.50
CA GLU A 103 -13.84 -4.05 -3.07
C GLU A 103 -14.02 -4.69 -4.46
N ASP A 104 -13.02 -4.59 -5.33
CA ASP A 104 -13.06 -5.23 -6.65
C ASP A 104 -13.13 -6.76 -6.55
N ASN A 105 -12.32 -7.36 -5.68
CA ASN A 105 -12.33 -8.81 -5.48
C ASN A 105 -13.70 -9.32 -5.00
N LYS A 106 -14.38 -8.57 -4.11
CA LYS A 106 -15.75 -8.89 -3.67
C LYS A 106 -16.76 -8.87 -4.83
N LYS A 107 -16.58 -8.00 -5.83
CA LYS A 107 -17.47 -7.93 -7.00
C LYS A 107 -17.24 -9.08 -7.97
N MET A 108 -16.00 -9.56 -8.09
CA MET A 108 -15.67 -10.71 -8.94
C MET A 108 -16.20 -12.03 -8.40
N ASN A 109 -16.29 -12.16 -7.07
CA ASN A 109 -16.72 -13.36 -6.36
C ASN A 109 -18.23 -13.38 -6.02
N LYS A 110 -19.00 -12.45 -6.59
CA LYS A 110 -20.46 -12.36 -6.42
C LYS A 110 -21.14 -12.79 -7.70
#